data_AF-A0A7C4VZF9-F1
#
_entry.id   AF-A0A7C4VZF9-F1
#
_cell.length_a   1.000
_cell.length_b   1.000
_cell.length_c   1.000
_cell.angle_alpha   90.00
_cell.angle_beta   90.00
_cell.angle_gamma   90.00
#
_symmetry.space_group_name_H-M   'P 1'
#
loop_
_entity.id
_entity.type
_entity.pdbx_description
1 polymer ?
#
loop_
_entity_poly.entity_id
_entity_poly.type
_entity_poly.pdbx_seq_one_letter_code
_entity_poly.pdbx_strand_id
1 'polypeptide(L)'
;MASPTLHVDPRYQPLLRRAGIDAESIFNHPDVRVWRSIPERENCTLDTSDDAGRPVRLHIKRYHAVGERQTPADVEAAGIHLLLERNIPTAPLVAWGALPDGRSFVILADLAGYRPADKLLESGASFDQLLAPTADLAARL
;
A
#
# COMPACT_ATOMS: atom_id res chain seq x y z
N MET A 1 -24.34 -7.71 -9.77
CA MET A 1 -23.45 -7.57 -8.59
C MET A 1 -22.13 -7.02 -9.10
N ALA A 2 -21.51 -6.08 -8.39
CA ALA A 2 -20.17 -5.61 -8.77
C ALA A 2 -19.17 -6.77 -8.66
N SER A 3 -18.13 -6.77 -9.50
CA SER A 3 -17.04 -7.75 -9.43
C SER A 3 -15.91 -7.21 -8.55
N PRO A 4 -15.11 -8.08 -7.91
CA PRO A 4 -13.88 -7.66 -7.24
C PRO A 4 -12.97 -6.88 -8.20
N THR A 5 -12.31 -5.84 -7.69
CA THR A 5 -11.32 -5.07 -8.43
C THR A 5 -9.92 -5.34 -7.89
N LEU A 6 -8.95 -5.44 -8.79
CA LEU A 6 -7.54 -5.56 -8.46
C LEU A 6 -6.73 -4.78 -9.50
N HIS A 7 -6.06 -3.73 -9.02
CA HIS A 7 -5.11 -2.94 -9.79
C HIS A 7 -3.71 -3.33 -9.33
N VAL A 8 -2.84 -3.71 -10.27
CA VAL A 8 -1.48 -4.15 -9.97
C VAL A 8 -0.50 -3.36 -10.82
N ASP A 9 0.53 -2.80 -10.17
CA ASP A 9 1.66 -2.25 -10.91
C ASP A 9 2.30 -3.37 -11.74
N PRO A 10 2.45 -3.21 -13.07
CA PRO A 10 2.93 -4.27 -13.96
C PRO A 10 4.22 -4.97 -13.50
N ARG A 11 5.11 -4.25 -12.81
CA ARG A 11 6.39 -4.77 -12.31
C ARG A 11 6.20 -5.84 -11.23
N TYR A 12 5.08 -5.82 -10.51
CA TYR A 12 4.79 -6.74 -9.42
C TYR A 12 3.77 -7.82 -9.79
N GLN A 13 3.24 -7.84 -11.02
CA GLN A 13 2.32 -8.89 -11.44
C GLN A 13 2.90 -10.31 -11.28
N PRO A 14 4.17 -10.60 -11.67
CA PRO A 14 4.73 -11.95 -11.47
C PRO A 14 4.79 -12.34 -10.00
N LEU A 15 5.16 -11.38 -9.13
CA LEU A 15 5.24 -11.59 -7.69
C LEU A 15 3.87 -11.95 -7.10
N LEU A 16 2.82 -11.18 -7.40
CA LEU A 16 1.48 -11.44 -6.85
C LEU A 16 0.88 -12.75 -7.37
N ARG A 17 1.08 -13.09 -8.65
CA ARG A 17 0.64 -14.38 -9.20
C ARG A 17 1.31 -15.55 -8.47
N ARG A 18 2.62 -15.46 -8.25
CA ARG A 18 3.39 -16.49 -7.52
C ARG A 18 2.93 -16.61 -6.07
N ALA A 19 2.65 -15.48 -5.43
CA ALA A 19 2.15 -15.44 -4.06
C ALA A 19 0.69 -15.91 -3.92
N GLY A 20 -0.01 -16.24 -5.02
CA GLY A 20 -1.41 -16.65 -4.96
C GLY A 20 -2.36 -15.53 -4.52
N ILE A 21 -1.98 -14.28 -4.77
CA ILE A 21 -2.74 -13.11 -4.34
C ILE A 21 -3.66 -12.61 -5.46
N ASP A 22 -4.95 -12.57 -5.16
CA ASP A 22 -5.99 -11.86 -5.91
C ASP A 22 -6.80 -10.97 -4.96
N ALA A 23 -7.86 -10.34 -5.49
CA ALA A 23 -8.70 -9.42 -4.72
C ALA A 23 -9.41 -10.09 -3.53
N GLU A 24 -9.83 -11.34 -3.67
CA GLU A 24 -10.54 -12.08 -2.62
C GLU A 24 -9.55 -12.70 -1.65
N SER A 25 -8.49 -13.30 -2.18
CA SER A 25 -7.53 -14.06 -1.39
C SER A 25 -6.83 -13.20 -0.35
N ILE A 26 -6.60 -11.91 -0.62
CA ILE A 26 -5.94 -10.99 0.33
C ILE A 26 -6.60 -10.94 1.74
N PHE A 27 -7.89 -11.26 1.85
CA PHE A 27 -8.61 -11.27 3.13
C PHE A 27 -8.58 -12.62 3.86
N ASN A 28 -8.36 -13.73 3.17
CA ASN A 28 -8.41 -15.08 3.73
C ASN A 28 -7.16 -15.93 3.45
N HIS A 29 -6.13 -15.35 2.81
CA HIS A 29 -4.89 -16.04 2.47
C HIS A 29 -4.17 -16.48 3.76
N PRO A 30 -3.79 -17.76 3.89
CA PRO A 30 -3.26 -18.31 5.13
C PRO A 30 -1.93 -17.68 5.55
N ASP A 31 -1.14 -17.17 4.60
CA ASP A 31 0.15 -16.54 4.87
C ASP A 31 0.06 -15.03 5.13
N VAL A 32 -1.10 -14.42 4.95
CA VAL A 32 -1.31 -13.01 5.32
C VAL A 32 -1.51 -12.93 6.83
N ARG A 33 -0.56 -12.31 7.53
CA ARG A 33 -0.55 -12.21 9.00
C ARG A 33 -0.90 -10.80 9.45
N VAL A 34 -1.96 -10.67 10.25
CA VAL A 34 -2.29 -9.42 10.96
C VAL A 34 -1.24 -9.20 12.05
N TRP A 35 -0.62 -8.02 12.07
CA TRP A 35 0.28 -7.63 13.17
C TRP A 35 -0.26 -6.44 13.96
N ARG A 36 -1.24 -5.70 13.41
CA ARG A 36 -1.96 -4.65 14.13
C ARG A 36 -3.38 -4.55 13.60
N SER A 37 -4.35 -4.47 14.51
CA SER A 37 -5.75 -4.17 14.20
C SER A 37 -6.13 -2.84 14.84
N ILE A 38 -6.83 -1.98 14.10
CA ILE A 38 -7.38 -0.69 14.53
C ILE A 38 -8.81 -0.57 14.00
N PRO A 39 -9.65 0.34 14.54
CA PRO A 39 -11.08 0.37 14.21
C PRO A 39 -11.41 0.47 12.72
N GLU A 40 -10.54 1.09 11.93
CA GLU A 40 -10.77 1.34 10.51
C GLU A 40 -10.17 0.24 9.60
N ARG A 41 -9.15 -0.48 10.08
CA ARG A 41 -8.39 -1.44 9.27
C ARG A 41 -7.53 -2.41 10.07
N GLU A 42 -7.07 -3.44 9.38
CA GLU A 42 -5.97 -4.31 9.81
C GLU A 42 -4.72 -4.04 8.99
N ASN A 43 -3.59 -3.88 9.67
CA ASN A 43 -2.27 -3.91 9.04
C ASN A 43 -1.73 -5.33 9.09
N CYS A 44 -1.35 -5.83 7.94
CA CYS A 44 -0.88 -7.19 7.74
C CYS A 44 0.47 -7.21 7.02
N THR A 45 1.11 -8.37 7.05
CA THR A 45 2.30 -8.68 6.25
C THR A 45 2.07 -9.98 5.49
N LEU A 46 2.72 -10.09 4.34
CA LEU A 46 2.86 -11.33 3.58
C LEU A 46 4.33 -11.52 3.25
N ASP A 47 4.91 -12.61 3.75
CA ASP A 47 6.27 -13.01 3.43
C ASP A 47 6.24 -14.00 2.26
N THR A 48 6.99 -13.71 1.21
CA THR A 48 7.04 -14.49 -0.04
C THR A 48 8.45 -14.44 -0.65
N SER A 49 8.62 -14.90 -1.89
CA SER A 49 9.87 -14.80 -2.63
C SER A 49 9.67 -14.29 -4.05
N ASP A 50 10.69 -13.60 -4.56
CA ASP A 50 10.71 -13.14 -5.96
C ASP A 50 11.12 -14.25 -6.95
N ASP A 51 11.26 -13.89 -8.22
CA ASP A 51 11.64 -14.84 -9.29
C ASP A 51 13.04 -15.46 -9.10
N ALA A 52 13.92 -14.83 -8.32
CA ALA A 52 15.25 -15.33 -7.98
C ALA A 52 15.24 -16.11 -6.64
N GLY A 53 14.08 -16.30 -6.01
CA GLY A 53 13.94 -16.94 -4.70
C GLY A 53 14.37 -16.07 -3.54
N ARG A 54 14.59 -14.77 -3.74
CA ARG A 54 14.97 -13.84 -2.67
C ARG A 54 13.74 -13.54 -1.80
N PRO A 55 13.89 -13.47 -0.47
CA PRO A 55 12.78 -13.17 0.42
C PRO A 55 12.26 -11.74 0.16
N VAL A 56 10.94 -11.60 0.12
CA VAL A 56 10.23 -10.33 -0.04
C VAL A 56 9.12 -10.27 0.99
N ARG A 57 9.03 -9.15 1.71
CA ARG A 57 7.87 -8.84 2.55
C ARG A 57 6.98 -7.83 1.85
N LEU A 58 5.68 -8.08 1.84
CA LEU A 58 4.66 -7.13 1.42
C LEU A 58 3.91 -6.62 2.65
N HIS A 59 3.62 -5.33 2.66
CA HIS A 59 2.78 -4.70 3.68
C HIS A 59 1.38 -4.50 3.14
N ILE A 60 0.39 -5.00 3.85
CA ILE A 60 -0.99 -4.99 3.40
C ILE A 60 -1.83 -4.20 4.40
N LYS A 61 -2.68 -3.31 3.91
CA LYS A 61 -3.72 -2.64 4.70
C LYS A 61 -5.05 -3.17 4.24
N ARG A 62 -5.80 -3.83 5.14
CA ARG A 62 -7.16 -4.35 4.87
C ARG A 62 -8.17 -3.46 5.56
N TYR A 63 -8.90 -2.70 4.77
CA TYR A 63 -9.94 -1.80 5.25
C TYR A 63 -11.24 -2.54 5.46
N HIS A 64 -11.92 -2.25 6.56
CA HIS A 64 -13.29 -2.69 6.77
C HIS A 64 -14.22 -2.05 5.72
N ALA A 65 -15.37 -2.68 5.51
CA ALA A 65 -16.35 -2.16 4.56
C ALA A 65 -16.85 -0.79 4.99
N VAL A 66 -16.83 0.17 4.06
CA VAL A 66 -17.48 1.47 4.22
C VAL A 66 -18.60 1.58 3.20
N GLY A 67 -19.73 2.17 3.59
CA GLY A 67 -20.91 2.34 2.71
C GLY A 67 -20.74 3.42 1.63
N GLU A 68 -19.50 3.74 1.25
CA GLU A 68 -19.15 4.84 0.38
C GLU A 68 -18.86 4.36 -1.04
N ARG A 69 -19.05 5.25 -2.03
CA ARG A 69 -18.76 4.95 -3.43
C ARG A 69 -17.26 4.84 -3.73
N GLN A 70 -16.45 5.64 -3.03
CA GLN A 70 -14.99 5.60 -3.12
C GLN A 70 -14.47 4.86 -1.89
N THR A 71 -13.59 3.89 -2.08
CA THR A 71 -13.08 3.10 -0.96
C THR A 71 -11.86 3.76 -0.31
N PRO A 72 -11.55 3.45 0.97
CA PRO A 72 -10.34 3.94 1.62
C PRO A 72 -9.07 3.54 0.86
N ALA A 73 -9.07 2.37 0.20
CA ALA A 73 -7.96 1.95 -0.65
C ALA A 73 -7.78 2.85 -1.89
N ASP A 74 -8.88 3.29 -2.52
CA ASP A 74 -8.81 4.21 -3.67
C ASP A 74 -8.21 5.56 -3.25
N VAL A 75 -8.64 6.09 -2.11
CA VAL A 75 -8.11 7.35 -1.55
C VAL A 75 -6.63 7.22 -1.23
N GLU A 76 -6.22 6.12 -0.59
CA GLU A 76 -4.81 5.90 -0.25
C GLU A 76 -3.94 5.69 -1.49
N ALA A 77 -4.39 4.89 -2.46
CA ALA A 77 -3.67 4.67 -3.72
C ALA A 77 -3.47 6.00 -4.48
N ALA A 78 -4.51 6.82 -4.57
CA ALA A 78 -4.41 8.16 -5.17
C ALA A 78 -3.40 9.04 -4.43
N GLY A 79 -3.41 9.03 -3.09
CA GLY A 79 -2.43 9.75 -2.27
C GLY A 79 -0.99 9.30 -2.53
N ILE A 80 -0.75 7.98 -2.62
CA ILE A 80 0.59 7.45 -2.91
C ILE A 80 1.05 7.83 -4.32
N HIS A 81 0.18 7.76 -5.32
CA HIS A 81 0.49 8.19 -6.67
C HIS A 81 0.92 9.66 -6.72
N LEU A 82 0.21 10.55 -6.01
CA LEU A 82 0.58 11.96 -5.92
C LEU A 82 1.97 12.17 -5.30
N LEU A 83 2.33 11.40 -4.26
CA LEU A 83 3.66 11.47 -3.66
C LEU A 83 4.74 11.04 -4.66
N LEU A 84 4.50 9.94 -5.39
CA LEU A 84 5.43 9.42 -6.39
C LEU A 84 5.62 10.40 -7.56
N GLU A 85 4.53 11.00 -8.06
CA GLU A 85 4.57 12.02 -9.12
C GLU A 85 5.38 13.26 -8.72
N ARG A 86 5.46 13.56 -7.42
CA ARG A 86 6.24 14.67 -6.87
C ARG A 86 7.63 14.28 -6.41
N ASN A 87 8.07 13.04 -6.70
CA ASN A 87 9.35 12.49 -6.24
C ASN A 87 9.53 12.57 -4.71
N ILE A 88 8.42 12.52 -3.95
CA ILE A 88 8.48 12.44 -2.49
C ILE A 88 8.73 10.98 -2.13
N PRO A 89 9.81 10.66 -1.39
CA PRO A 89 10.10 9.29 -1.00
C PRO A 89 8.93 8.67 -0.23
N THR A 90 8.39 7.58 -0.77
CA THR A 90 7.27 6.84 -0.17
C THR A 90 7.39 5.35 -0.50
N ALA A 91 6.66 4.53 0.23
CA ALA A 91 6.61 3.10 -0.01
C ALA A 91 6.04 2.82 -1.42
N PRO A 92 6.69 1.95 -2.23
CA PRO A 92 6.18 1.61 -3.55
C PRO A 92 4.81 0.93 -3.46
N LEU A 93 3.84 1.45 -4.21
CA LEU A 93 2.52 0.85 -4.37
C LEU A 93 2.64 -0.38 -5.28
N VAL A 94 2.28 -1.55 -4.75
CA VAL A 94 2.30 -2.83 -5.46
C VAL A 94 0.96 -3.09 -6.12
N ALA A 95 -0.11 -2.96 -5.33
CA ALA A 95 -1.48 -3.17 -5.78
C ALA A 95 -2.50 -2.52 -4.84
N TRP A 96 -3.72 -2.33 -5.33
CA TRP A 96 -4.88 -1.98 -4.51
C TRP A 96 -6.15 -2.55 -5.14
N GLY A 97 -7.22 -2.63 -4.37
CA GLY A 97 -8.47 -3.19 -4.85
C GLY A 97 -9.60 -3.15 -3.84
N ALA A 98 -10.76 -3.60 -4.28
CA ALA A 98 -11.97 -3.64 -3.48
C ALA A 98 -12.81 -4.88 -3.78
N LEU A 99 -13.57 -5.31 -2.77
CA LEU A 99 -14.56 -6.37 -2.87
C LEU A 99 -15.97 -5.79 -3.03
N PRO A 100 -16.92 -6.57 -3.58
CA PRO A 100 -18.31 -6.14 -3.73
C PRO A 100 -19.03 -5.84 -2.41
N ASP A 101 -18.51 -6.34 -1.29
CA ASP A 101 -19.03 -6.09 0.05
C ASP A 101 -18.49 -4.80 0.69
N GLY A 102 -17.70 -4.02 -0.04
CA GLY A 102 -17.15 -2.73 0.39
C GLY A 102 -15.81 -2.82 1.12
N ARG A 103 -15.33 -4.03 1.46
CA ARG A 103 -13.95 -4.19 1.96
C ARG A 103 -12.96 -3.80 0.88
N SER A 104 -11.84 -3.20 1.27
CA SER A 104 -10.83 -2.77 0.31
C SER A 104 -9.42 -2.94 0.88
N PHE A 105 -8.40 -2.85 0.02
CA PHE A 105 -7.03 -3.09 0.45
C PHE A 105 -6.00 -2.34 -0.38
N VAL A 106 -4.84 -2.09 0.25
CA VAL A 106 -3.62 -1.61 -0.40
C VAL A 106 -2.47 -2.56 -0.06
N ILE A 107 -1.64 -2.87 -1.06
CA ILE A 107 -0.41 -3.64 -0.93
C ILE A 107 0.76 -2.73 -1.27
N LEU A 108 1.71 -2.65 -0.35
CA LEU A 108 2.96 -1.90 -0.48
C LEU A 108 4.13 -2.88 -0.48
N ALA A 109 5.19 -2.53 -1.21
CA ALA A 109 6.44 -3.26 -1.17
C ALA A 109 7.09 -3.12 0.21
N ASP A 110 8.09 -3.98 0.49
CA ASP A 110 8.84 -3.93 1.73
C ASP A 110 9.33 -2.51 2.03
N LEU A 111 9.23 -2.12 3.29
CA LEU A 111 9.76 -0.86 3.80
C LEU A 111 11.25 -0.98 4.16
N ALA A 112 11.89 -2.12 3.91
CA ALA A 112 13.32 -2.29 4.08
C ALA A 112 14.11 -1.18 3.35
N GLY A 113 14.86 -0.38 4.12
CA GLY A 113 15.61 0.77 3.62
C GLY A 113 14.85 2.11 3.65
N TYR A 114 13.52 2.09 3.83
CA TYR A 114 12.73 3.29 4.11
C TYR A 114 12.78 3.61 5.60
N ARG A 115 12.98 4.89 5.92
CA ARG A 115 12.87 5.40 7.29
C ARG A 115 11.62 6.27 7.39
N PRO A 116 10.89 6.21 8.51
CA PRO A 116 9.88 7.20 8.84
C PRO A 116 10.44 8.62 8.67
N ALA A 117 9.63 9.54 8.13
CA ALA A 117 10.10 10.88 7.76
C ALA A 117 10.61 11.68 8.97
N ASP A 118 9.98 11.51 10.14
CA ASP A 118 10.44 12.04 11.42
C ASP A 118 11.86 11.57 11.76
N LYS A 119 12.14 10.27 11.57
CA LYS A 119 13.48 9.70 11.79
C LYS A 119 14.49 10.12 10.75
N LEU A 120 14.06 10.37 9.52
CA LEU A 120 14.91 10.91 8.46
C LEU A 120 15.37 12.33 8.81
N LEU A 121 14.44 13.17 9.27
CA LEU A 121 14.71 14.54 9.72
C LEU A 121 15.61 14.56 10.97
N GLU A 122 15.34 13.71 11.96
CA GLU A 122 16.22 13.53 13.13
C GLU A 122 17.65 13.15 12.74
N SER A 123 17.84 12.43 11.63
CA SER A 123 19.15 11.99 11.14
C SER A 123 19.91 13.01 10.27
N GLY A 124 19.38 14.24 10.13
CA GLY A 124 20.06 15.36 9.46
C GLY A 124 19.74 15.53 7.98
N ALA A 125 18.72 14.85 7.45
CA ALA A 125 18.18 15.19 6.14
C ALA A 125 17.56 16.61 6.20
N SER A 126 17.79 17.44 5.18
CA SER A 126 17.27 18.80 5.20
C SER A 126 15.75 18.78 5.00
N PHE A 127 15.03 19.41 5.94
CA PHE A 127 13.59 19.56 5.86
C PHE A 127 13.15 20.27 4.57
N ASP A 128 14.00 21.13 4.01
CA ASP A 128 13.73 21.87 2.77
C ASP A 128 13.47 20.95 1.56
N GLN A 129 14.07 19.76 1.53
CA GLN A 129 13.83 18.77 0.47
C GLN A 129 12.41 18.18 0.51
N LEU A 130 11.76 18.21 1.68
CA LEU A 130 10.38 17.75 1.88
C LEU A 130 9.38 18.91 1.91
N LEU A 131 9.80 20.08 2.39
CA LEU A 131 8.93 21.22 2.67
C LEU A 131 8.23 21.76 1.43
N ALA A 132 8.98 22.19 0.40
CA ALA A 132 8.40 22.82 -0.77
C ALA A 132 7.47 21.87 -1.57
N PRO A 133 7.87 20.62 -1.88
CA PRO A 133 6.99 19.70 -2.61
C PRO A 133 5.72 19.34 -1.83
N THR A 134 5.82 19.20 -0.50
CA THR A 134 4.68 18.83 0.35
C THR A 134 3.71 20.02 0.53
N ALA A 135 4.23 21.23 0.71
CA ALA A 135 3.41 22.44 0.81
C ALA A 135 2.64 22.71 -0.50
N ASP A 136 3.30 22.56 -1.65
CA ASP A 136 2.68 22.70 -2.97
C ASP A 136 1.61 21.64 -3.24
N LEU A 137 1.75 20.44 -2.66
CA LEU A 137 0.75 19.40 -2.75
C LEU A 137 -0.45 19.70 -1.85
N ALA A 138 -0.19 20.09 -0.59
CA ALA A 138 -1.23 20.43 0.38
C ALA A 138 -2.11 21.61 -0.08
N ALA A 139 -1.55 22.59 -0.78
CA ALA A 139 -2.31 23.73 -1.30
C ALA A 139 -3.25 23.39 -2.47
N ARG A 140 -3.15 22.18 -3.05
CA ARG A 140 -3.92 21.75 -4.24
C ARG A 140 -4.93 20.63 -3.95
N LEU A 141 -4.93 20.09 -2.73
CA LEU A 141 -5.89 19.12 -2.22
C LEU A 141 -7.00 19.83 -1.46
#